data_AF-A0AA47FFQ8-F1
#
_entry.id   AF-A0AA47FFQ8-F1
#
_cell.length_a   1.000
_cell.length_b   1.000
_cell.length_c   1.000
_cell.angle_alpha   90.00
_cell.angle_beta   90.00
_cell.angle_gamma   90.00
#
_symmetry.space_group_name_H-M   'P 1'
#
loop_
_entity.id
_entity.type
_entity.pdbx_description
1 polymer ?
#
loop_
_entity_poly.entity_id
_entity_poly.type
_entity_poly.pdbx_seq_one_letter_code
_entity_poly.pdbx_strand_id
1 'polypeptide(L)'
;MIHVVPQSGTYISKISIKQIEEARFVRETLEKEVFVATCQAVTEEQLKELEKLVILQRTYAQLKDEIEFFQLDEALHQLIYKIADKENVWNWLQTINLPLNRFRFLRLEV
;
A
#
# COMPACT_ATOMS: atom_id res chain seq x y z
N MET A 1 -2.42 4.73 14.84
CA MET A 1 -3.40 5.18 15.85
C MET A 1 -2.69 5.28 17.19
N ILE A 2 -2.67 6.46 17.80
CA ILE A 2 -1.97 6.74 19.07
C ILE A 2 -3.02 6.72 20.19
N HIS A 3 -2.80 5.96 21.25
CA HIS A 3 -3.63 6.04 22.45
C HIS A 3 -3.00 7.06 23.41
N VAL A 4 -3.70 8.16 23.62
CA VAL A 4 -3.32 9.19 24.60
C VAL A 4 -4.18 8.97 25.84
N VAL A 5 -3.55 8.65 26.97
CA VAL A 5 -4.22 8.59 28.28
C VAL A 5 -3.84 9.86 29.05
N PRO A 6 -4.80 10.70 29.46
CA PRO A 6 -4.48 11.94 30.18
C PRO A 6 -3.66 11.64 31.45
N GLN A 7 -2.57 12.38 31.67
CA GLN A 7 -1.62 12.20 32.79
C GLN A 7 -0.84 10.87 32.83
N SER A 8 -0.82 10.08 31.75
CA SER A 8 -0.02 8.84 31.67
C SER A 8 0.52 8.64 30.26
N GLY A 9 1.45 9.49 29.82
CA GLY A 9 2.26 9.30 28.62
C GLY A 9 1.50 9.04 27.29
N THR A 10 2.29 8.80 26.24
CA THR A 10 1.78 8.40 24.92
C THR A 10 2.21 6.96 24.68
N TYR A 11 1.25 6.06 24.43
CA TYR A 11 1.54 4.64 24.17
C TYR A 11 1.34 4.28 22.70
N ILE A 12 2.27 3.49 22.16
CA ILE A 12 2.13 2.90 20.83
C ILE A 12 1.16 1.72 20.92
N SER A 13 0.08 1.77 20.15
CA SER A 13 -0.87 0.64 20.02
C SER A 13 -0.16 -0.62 19.54
N LYS A 14 -0.41 -1.74 20.23
CA LYS A 14 0.02 -3.08 19.80
C LYS A 14 -0.61 -3.40 18.44
N ILE A 15 0.15 -4.07 17.58
CA ILE A 15 -0.33 -4.52 16.27
C ILE A 15 -1.26 -5.72 16.46
N SER A 16 -2.50 -5.63 15.98
CA SER A 16 -3.44 -6.74 16.00
C SER A 16 -3.31 -7.56 14.71
N ILE A 17 -2.96 -8.85 14.83
CA ILE A 17 -2.90 -9.77 13.68
C ILE A 17 -4.25 -9.83 12.96
N LYS A 18 -5.35 -9.84 13.71
CA LYS A 18 -6.70 -9.81 13.14
C LYS A 18 -6.94 -8.58 12.25
N GLN A 19 -6.49 -7.39 12.68
CA GLN A 19 -6.62 -6.18 11.86
C GLN A 19 -5.75 -6.23 10.60
N ILE A 20 -4.60 -6.91 10.64
CA ILE A 20 -3.76 -7.14 9.46
C ILE A 20 -4.45 -8.06 8.47
N GLU A 21 -5.06 -9.15 8.95
CA GLU A 21 -5.81 -10.09 8.12
C GLU A 21 -7.03 -9.43 7.48
N GLU A 22 -7.77 -8.61 8.23
CA GLU A 22 -8.89 -7.83 7.72
C GLU A 22 -8.44 -6.80 6.67
N ALA A 23 -7.36 -6.07 6.92
CA ALA A 23 -6.81 -5.11 5.96
C ALA A 23 -6.36 -5.80 4.66
N ARG A 24 -5.69 -6.96 4.78
CA ARG A 24 -5.31 -7.80 3.64
C ARG A 24 -6.55 -8.24 2.85
N PHE A 25 -7.57 -8.76 3.52
CA PHE A 25 -8.80 -9.24 2.89
C PHE A 25 -9.49 -8.14 2.07
N VAL A 26 -9.61 -6.93 2.63
CA VAL A 26 -10.21 -5.78 1.93
C VAL A 26 -9.39 -5.44 0.68
N ARG A 27 -8.07 -5.37 0.81
CA ARG A 27 -7.18 -5.00 -0.29
C ARG A 27 -7.21 -6.04 -1.42
N GLU A 28 -7.11 -7.34 -1.10
CA GLU A 28 -7.17 -8.45 -2.07
C GLU A 28 -8.53 -8.53 -2.81
N THR A 29 -9.62 -8.14 -2.14
CA THR A 29 -10.95 -8.12 -2.74
C THR A 29 -11.10 -6.97 -3.74
N LEU A 30 -10.65 -5.78 -3.35
CA LEU A 30 -10.79 -4.57 -4.17
C LEU A 30 -9.83 -4.57 -5.37
N GLU A 31 -8.59 -5.03 -5.18
CA GLU A 31 -7.57 -4.99 -6.23
C GLU A 31 -8.02 -5.71 -7.51
N LYS A 32 -8.73 -6.83 -7.42
CA LYS A 32 -9.22 -7.56 -8.60
C LYS A 32 -10.12 -6.69 -9.49
N GLU A 33 -11.11 -6.05 -8.89
CA GLU A 33 -12.06 -5.18 -9.60
C GLU A 33 -11.38 -3.91 -10.12
N VAL A 34 -10.47 -3.33 -9.32
CA VAL A 34 -9.72 -2.13 -9.70
C VAL A 34 -8.84 -2.43 -10.91
N PHE A 35 -8.12 -3.56 -10.94
CA PHE A 35 -7.29 -3.93 -12.08
C PHE A 35 -8.09 -4.12 -13.37
N VAL A 36 -9.27 -4.73 -13.29
CA VAL A 36 -10.16 -4.87 -14.46
C VAL A 36 -10.57 -3.49 -15.00
N ALA A 37 -10.95 -2.57 -14.11
CA ALA A 37 -11.27 -1.20 -14.49
C ALA A 37 -10.06 -0.45 -15.08
N THR A 38 -8.87 -0.61 -14.49
CA THR A 38 -7.62 -0.02 -15.00
C THR A 38 -7.34 -0.48 -16.44
N CYS A 39 -7.45 -1.78 -16.72
CA CYS A 39 -7.22 -2.33 -18.06
C CYS A 39 -8.14 -1.73 -19.13
N GLN A 40 -9.34 -1.26 -18.75
CA GLN A 40 -10.31 -0.66 -19.67
C GLN A 40 -10.06 0.84 -19.90
N ALA A 41 -9.37 1.51 -18.98
CA ALA A 41 -9.23 2.97 -18.96
C ALA A 41 -7.80 3.48 -19.22
N VAL A 42 -6.79 2.61 -19.11
CA VAL A 42 -5.37 2.98 -19.19
C VAL A 42 -4.99 3.56 -20.56
N THR A 43 -4.23 4.66 -20.55
CA THR A 43 -3.62 5.24 -21.76
C THR A 43 -2.21 4.68 -22.02
N GLU A 44 -1.67 4.84 -23.23
CA GLU A 44 -0.30 4.42 -23.54
C GLU A 44 0.75 5.13 -22.67
N GLU A 45 0.53 6.40 -22.33
CA GLU A 45 1.42 7.16 -21.46
C GLU A 45 1.41 6.59 -20.03
N GLN A 46 0.22 6.34 -19.48
CA GLN A 46 0.06 5.74 -18.16
C GLN A 46 0.61 4.32 -18.10
N LEU A 47 0.48 3.55 -19.18
CA LEU A 47 1.06 2.21 -19.28
C LEU A 47 2.60 2.26 -19.18
N LYS A 48 3.23 3.22 -19.87
CA LYS A 48 4.68 3.44 -19.75
C LYS A 48 5.10 3.86 -18.34
N GLU A 49 4.27 4.65 -17.64
CA GLU A 49 4.51 4.99 -16.24
C GLU A 49 4.44 3.75 -15.33
N LEU A 50 3.43 2.88 -15.51
CA LEU A 50 3.32 1.61 -14.78
C LEU A 50 4.52 0.70 -15.05
N GLU A 51 4.94 0.57 -16.31
CA GLU A 51 6.14 -0.21 -16.68
C GLU A 51 7.40 0.32 -16.00
N LYS A 52 7.58 1.65 -15.99
CA LYS A 52 8.70 2.30 -15.30
C LYS A 52 8.70 1.97 -13.81
N LEU A 53 7.55 2.03 -13.15
CA LEU A 53 7.42 1.69 -11.72
C LEU A 53 7.83 0.23 -11.46
N VAL A 54 7.36 -0.71 -12.29
CA VAL A 54 7.72 -2.13 -12.18
C VAL A 54 9.22 -2.37 -12.40
N ILE A 55 9.84 -1.67 -13.36
CA ILE A 55 11.29 -1.75 -13.59
C ILE A 55 12.06 -1.28 -12.36
N LEU A 56 11.68 -0.13 -11.78
CA LEU A 56 12.32 0.40 -10.58
C LEU A 56 12.14 -0.56 -9.39
N GLN A 57 10.94 -1.10 -9.17
CA GLN A 57 10.70 -2.11 -8.14
C GLN A 57 11.66 -3.30 -8.28
N ARG A 58 11.84 -3.83 -9.50
CA ARG A 58 12.79 -4.93 -9.75
C ARG A 58 14.22 -4.53 -9.40
N THR A 59 14.63 -3.31 -9.74
CA THR A 59 15.96 -2.79 -9.40
C THR A 59 16.17 -2.74 -7.89
N TYR A 60 15.26 -2.11 -7.13
CA TYR A 60 15.42 -1.99 -5.67
C TYR A 60 15.26 -3.32 -4.94
N ALA A 61 14.46 -4.25 -5.46
CA ALA A 61 14.41 -5.62 -4.96
C ALA A 61 15.77 -6.35 -5.10
N GLN A 62 16.48 -6.16 -6.22
CA GLN A 62 17.82 -6.73 -6.42
C GLN A 62 18.87 -6.10 -5.50
N LEU A 63 18.73 -4.80 -5.22
CA LEU A 63 19.57 -4.08 -4.27
C LEU A 63 19.25 -4.42 -2.81
N LYS A 64 18.17 -5.18 -2.57
CA LYS A 64 17.61 -5.46 -1.23
C LYS A 64 17.26 -4.19 -0.46
N ASP A 65 16.88 -3.14 -1.18
CA ASP A 65 16.35 -1.92 -0.60
C ASP A 65 14.84 -2.06 -0.47
N GLU A 66 14.42 -2.61 0.68
CA GLU A 66 13.03 -2.93 0.95
C GLU A 66 12.17 -1.66 1.17
N ILE A 67 12.80 -0.56 1.60
CA ILE A 67 12.12 0.72 1.82
C ILE A 67 11.74 1.33 0.47
N GLU A 68 12.69 1.46 -0.44
CA GLU A 68 12.43 2.00 -1.78
C GLU A 68 11.49 1.09 -2.58
N PHE A 69 11.65 -0.23 -2.47
CA PHE A 69 10.70 -1.18 -3.06
C PHE A 69 9.27 -0.93 -2.57
N PHE A 70 9.08 -0.76 -1.25
CA PHE A 70 7.77 -0.51 -0.66
C PHE A 70 7.17 0.83 -1.11
N GLN A 71 7.96 1.89 -1.20
CA GLN A 71 7.48 3.19 -1.69
C GLN A 71 7.03 3.12 -3.16
N LEU A 72 7.79 2.42 -3.99
CA LEU A 72 7.44 2.21 -5.40
C LEU A 72 6.21 1.32 -5.56
N ASP A 73 6.01 0.35 -4.66
CA ASP A 73 4.78 -0.46 -4.61
C ASP A 73 3.54 0.38 -4.28
N GLU A 74 3.63 1.27 -3.29
CA GLU A 74 2.51 2.16 -2.98
C GLU A 74 2.24 3.14 -4.13
N ALA A 75 3.28 3.65 -4.81
CA ALA A 75 3.12 4.51 -5.99
C ALA A 75 2.46 3.78 -7.16
N LEU A 76 2.84 2.52 -7.41
CA LEU A 76 2.23 1.67 -8.43
C LEU A 76 0.72 1.49 -8.17
N HIS A 77 0.36 1.11 -6.94
CA HIS A 77 -1.04 0.92 -6.58
C HIS A 77 -1.83 2.23 -6.63
N GLN A 78 -1.26 3.35 -6.17
CA GLN A 78 -1.91 4.65 -6.29
C GLN A 78 -2.24 5.01 -7.75
N LEU A 79 -1.29 4.79 -8.67
CA LEU A 79 -1.50 5.05 -10.10
C LEU A 79 -2.59 4.14 -10.67
N ILE A 80 -2.60 2.86 -10.32
CA ILE A 80 -3.65 1.91 -10.72
C ILE A 80 -5.04 2.39 -10.28
N TYR A 81 -5.20 2.78 -9.01
CA TYR A 81 -6.46 3.29 -8.47
C TYR A 81 -6.86 4.63 -9.10
N LYS A 82 -5.90 5.48 -9.46
CA LYS A 82 -6.15 6.72 -10.18
C LYS A 82 -6.68 6.46 -11.59
N ILE A 83 -6.05 5.55 -12.34
CA ILE A 83 -6.49 5.17 -13.69
C ILE A 83 -7.89 4.56 -13.65
N ALA A 84 -8.21 3.76 -12.63
CA ALA A 84 -9.52 3.15 -12.44
C ALA A 84 -10.62 4.12 -11.96
N ASP A 85 -10.32 5.41 -11.76
CA ASP A 85 -11.21 6.40 -11.16
C ASP A 85 -11.73 5.95 -9.77
N LYS A 86 -10.79 5.53 -8.90
CA LYS A 86 -11.02 5.04 -7.53
C LYS A 86 -10.09 5.68 -6.49
N GLU A 87 -9.62 6.90 -6.72
CA GLU A 87 -8.69 7.60 -5.79
C GLU A 87 -9.24 7.72 -4.36
N ASN A 88 -10.56 7.89 -4.21
CA ASN A 88 -11.18 7.90 -2.87
C ASN A 88 -11.05 6.55 -2.14
N VAL A 89 -11.15 5.44 -2.86
CA VAL A 89 -10.97 4.10 -2.30
C VAL A 89 -9.52 3.89 -1.89
N TRP A 90 -8.56 4.38 -2.68
CA TRP A 90 -7.15 4.39 -2.31
C TRP A 90 -6.92 5.14 -0.99
N ASN A 91 -7.48 6.33 -0.83
CA ASN A 91 -7.35 7.12 0.40
C ASN A 91 -7.94 6.39 1.63
N TRP A 92 -9.05 5.67 1.47
CA TRP A 92 -9.59 4.83 2.55
C TRP A 92 -8.65 3.68 2.90
N LEU A 93 -8.11 3.01 1.89
CA LEU A 93 -7.16 1.91 2.07
C LEU A 93 -5.89 2.34 2.80
N GLN A 94 -5.39 3.56 2.60
CA GLN A 94 -4.23 4.09 3.33
C GLN A 94 -4.44 4.08 4.85
N THR A 95 -5.66 4.33 5.30
CA THR A 95 -5.99 4.30 6.74
C THR A 95 -6.11 2.85 7.25
N ILE A 96 -6.74 1.98 6.46
CA ILE A 96 -6.96 0.56 6.79
C ILE A 96 -5.64 -0.21 6.80
N ASN A 97 -4.72 0.12 5.90
CA ASN A 97 -3.42 -0.54 5.76
C ASN A 97 -2.41 -0.12 6.83
N LEU A 98 -2.70 0.87 7.68
CA LEU A 98 -1.73 1.35 8.68
C LEU A 98 -1.18 0.24 9.60
N PRO A 99 -1.99 -0.70 10.14
CA PRO A 99 -1.47 -1.83 10.91
C PRO A 99 -0.63 -2.79 10.05
N LEU A 100 -1.03 -3.03 8.80
CA LEU A 100 -0.33 -3.88 7.83
C LEU A 100 1.03 -3.29 7.45
N ASN A 101 1.09 -1.99 7.16
CA ASN A 101 2.32 -1.28 6.81
C ASN A 101 3.29 -1.28 7.99
N ARG A 102 2.83 -1.01 9.22
CA ARG A 102 3.67 -1.11 10.42
C ARG A 102 4.26 -2.51 10.62
N PHE A 103 3.46 -3.56 10.37
CA PHE A 103 3.94 -4.94 10.45
C PHE A 103 4.96 -5.28 9.37
N ARG A 104 4.74 -4.80 8.13
CA ARG A 104 5.72 -4.94 7.04
C ARG A 104 7.03 -4.28 7.43
N PHE A 105 7.04 -3.02 7.85
CA PHE A 105 8.24 -2.31 8.29
C PHE A 105 9.00 -3.02 9.42
N LEU A 106 8.31 -3.48 10.47
CA LEU A 106 8.95 -4.20 11.58
C LEU A 106 9.60 -5.53 11.17
N ARG A 107 9.18 -6.12 10.05
CA ARG A 107 9.82 -7.33 9.51
C ARG A 107 11.09 -7.03 8.72
N LEU A 108 11.30 -5.79 8.28
CA LEU A 108 12.48 -5.36 7.52
C LEU A 108 13.64 -4.97 8.45
N GLU A 109 13.34 -4.58 9.69
CA GLU A 109 14.35 -4.18 10.70
C GLU A 109 15.01 -5.37 11.44
N VAL A 110 14.74 -6.61 11.06
CA VAL A 110 15.22 -7.84 11.73
C VAL A 110 16.14 -8.65 10.85
#